data_AF-A0A529NMK0-F1
#
_entry.id   AF-A0A529NMK0-F1
#
_cell.length_a   1.000
_cell.length_b   1.000
_cell.length_c   1.000
_cell.angle_alpha   90.00
_cell.angle_beta   90.00
_cell.angle_gamma   90.00
#
_symmetry.space_group_name_H-M   'P 1'
#
loop_
_entity.id
_entity.type
_entity.pdbx_description
1 polymer ?
#
loop_
_entity_poly.entity_id
_entity_poly.type
_entity_poly.pdbx_seq_one_letter_code
_entity_poly.pdbx_strand_id
1 'polypeptide(L)'
;MQTGDGLLVRLNPVAGGMPPKLLIGLGESALRHGNGIMEVTARGSLQIRGLTAESARLLAAEVDALGIAVRTGVPVETGPLAGIDPQEVADPRPLAERIRAAVEEAGLTPRLGPKVSVVIDGGGQLTMDAVTADIRLSAVQA
;
A
#
# COMPACT_ATOMS: atom_id res chain seq x y z
N MET A 1 -2.76 14.10 -6.48
CA MET A 1 -3.06 14.41 -7.91
C MET A 1 -4.33 15.24 -7.98
N GLN A 2 -4.51 16.09 -8.99
CA GLN A 2 -5.77 16.84 -9.16
C GLN A 2 -6.84 16.00 -9.88
N THR A 3 -8.07 16.10 -9.42
CA THR A 3 -9.29 15.40 -9.85
C THR A 3 -10.46 16.40 -9.91
N GLY A 4 -11.63 15.96 -10.40
CA GLY A 4 -12.81 16.84 -10.53
C GLY A 4 -13.35 17.39 -9.20
N ASP A 5 -12.97 16.77 -8.09
CA ASP A 5 -13.35 17.12 -6.72
C ASP A 5 -12.22 17.76 -5.91
N GLY A 6 -11.06 18.06 -6.51
CA GLY A 6 -9.92 18.67 -5.82
C GLY A 6 -8.66 17.81 -5.92
N LEU A 7 -7.92 17.67 -4.83
CA LEU A 7 -6.76 16.80 -4.74
C LEU A 7 -7.16 15.44 -4.17
N LEU A 8 -6.40 14.44 -4.63
CA LEU A 8 -6.42 13.06 -4.13
C LEU A 8 -5.07 12.73 -3.50
N VAL A 9 -5.13 12.16 -2.29
CA VAL A 9 -4.00 11.56 -1.57
C VAL A 9 -4.15 10.05 -1.61
N ARG A 10 -3.02 9.36 -1.80
CA ARG A 10 -2.94 7.90 -1.78
C ARG A 10 -2.05 7.47 -0.62
N LEU A 11 -2.58 6.59 0.21
CA LEU A 11 -1.93 6.03 1.38
C LEU A 11 -1.73 4.54 1.17
N ASN A 12 -0.48 4.07 1.24
CA ASN A 12 -0.16 2.65 1.23
C ASN A 12 0.42 2.27 2.61
N PRO A 13 -0.41 1.84 3.58
CA PRO A 13 0.07 1.44 4.89
C PRO A 13 1.07 0.27 4.82
N VAL A 14 2.04 0.25 5.72
CA VAL A 14 2.97 -0.90 5.87
C VAL A 14 2.18 -2.21 6.02
N ALA A 15 2.67 -3.28 5.39
CA ALA A 15 1.99 -4.56 5.30
C ALA A 15 1.66 -5.14 6.69
N GLY A 16 0.49 -5.79 6.83
CA GLY A 16 0.01 -6.35 8.10
C GLY A 16 -1.40 -5.92 8.52
N GLY A 17 -2.04 -5.05 7.73
CA GLY A 17 -3.39 -4.54 8.01
C GLY A 17 -3.40 -3.27 8.86
N MET A 18 -4.57 -2.66 9.01
CA MET A 18 -4.76 -1.44 9.79
C MET A 18 -5.66 -1.73 10.99
N PRO A 19 -5.22 -1.46 12.23
CA PRO A 19 -6.07 -1.55 13.41
C PRO A 19 -7.33 -0.68 13.27
N PRO A 20 -8.50 -1.13 13.74
CA PRO A 20 -9.75 -0.38 13.61
C PRO A 20 -9.67 1.07 14.12
N LYS A 21 -8.94 1.29 15.22
CA LYS A 21 -8.74 2.64 15.78
C LYS A 21 -8.01 3.59 14.83
N LEU A 22 -7.00 3.10 14.09
CA LEU A 22 -6.30 3.91 13.09
C LEU A 22 -7.21 4.19 11.88
N LEU A 23 -8.01 3.20 11.47
CA LEU A 23 -8.96 3.39 10.37
C LEU A 23 -10.05 4.41 10.71
N ILE A 24 -10.56 4.40 11.95
CA ILE A 24 -11.49 5.43 12.44
C ILE A 24 -10.82 6.80 12.40
N GLY A 25 -9.62 6.94 12.97
CA GLY A 25 -8.90 8.22 12.97
C GLY A 25 -8.63 8.75 11.55
N LEU A 26 -8.30 7.85 10.61
CA LEU A 26 -8.12 8.20 9.20
C LEU A 26 -9.44 8.62 8.54
N GLY A 27 -10.54 7.93 8.84
CA GLY A 27 -11.88 8.30 8.35
C GLY A 27 -12.33 9.66 8.86
N GLU A 28 -12.12 9.96 10.14
CA GLU A 28 -12.40 11.27 10.71
C GLU A 28 -11.53 12.37 10.08
N SER A 29 -10.25 12.07 9.79
CA SER A 29 -9.36 12.99 9.07
C SER A 29 -9.86 13.27 7.65
N ALA A 30 -10.29 12.24 6.93
CA ALA A 30 -10.87 12.36 5.60
C ALA A 30 -12.17 13.18 5.58
N LEU A 31 -12.98 13.11 6.64
CA LEU A 31 -14.18 13.93 6.81
C LEU A 31 -13.85 15.41 7.08
N ARG A 32 -12.79 15.68 7.87
CA ARG A 32 -12.36 17.06 8.20
C ARG A 32 -11.71 17.77 7.02
N HIS A 33 -10.84 17.07 6.29
CA HIS A 33 -9.94 17.69 5.31
C HIS A 33 -10.31 17.42 3.85
N GLY A 34 -11.10 16.38 3.61
CA GLY A 34 -11.55 15.98 2.27
C GLY A 34 -13.05 16.15 2.08
N ASN A 35 -13.61 15.33 1.19
CA ASN A 35 -15.05 15.27 0.95
C ASN A 35 -15.73 14.06 1.63
N GLY A 36 -15.04 13.40 2.57
CA GLY A 36 -15.53 12.21 3.27
C GLY A 36 -15.48 10.91 2.46
N ILE A 37 -15.01 10.93 1.20
CA ILE A 37 -14.85 9.73 0.39
C ILE A 37 -13.46 9.12 0.65
N MET A 38 -13.47 7.85 1.05
CA MET A 38 -12.28 7.01 1.15
C MET A 38 -12.48 5.71 0.37
N GLU A 39 -11.55 5.39 -0.52
CA GLU A 39 -11.65 4.24 -1.44
C GLU A 39 -10.50 3.26 -1.20
N VAL A 40 -10.78 1.95 -1.31
CA VAL A 40 -9.74 0.91 -1.37
C VAL A 40 -9.45 0.62 -2.84
N THR A 41 -8.19 0.77 -3.25
CA THR A 41 -7.81 0.49 -4.65
C THR A 41 -7.65 -1.02 -4.89
N ALA A 42 -7.57 -1.42 -6.16
CA ALA A 42 -7.29 -2.81 -6.55
C ALA A 42 -5.96 -3.39 -6.00
N ARG A 43 -5.04 -2.53 -5.53
CA ARG A 43 -3.78 -2.93 -4.87
C ARG A 43 -3.81 -2.74 -3.35
N GLY A 44 -4.98 -2.58 -2.75
CA GLY A 44 -5.14 -2.49 -1.29
C GLY A 44 -4.71 -1.16 -0.65
N SER A 45 -4.16 -0.20 -1.40
CA SER A 45 -3.92 1.15 -0.87
C SER A 45 -5.23 1.92 -0.68
N LEU A 46 -5.23 2.89 0.24
CA LEU A 46 -6.35 3.79 0.50
C LEU A 46 -6.22 5.09 -0.31
N GLN A 47 -7.34 5.62 -0.81
CA GLN A 47 -7.41 6.92 -1.48
C GLN A 47 -8.38 7.84 -0.75
N ILE A 48 -7.95 9.07 -0.48
CA ILE A 48 -8.75 10.12 0.16
C ILE A 48 -8.88 11.27 -0.83
N ARG A 49 -10.09 11.82 -0.96
CA ARG A 49 -10.46 12.76 -2.02
C ARG A 49 -11.00 14.07 -1.46
N GLY A 50 -11.23 15.04 -2.35
CA GLY A 50 -11.87 16.30 -1.99
C GLY A 50 -10.94 17.33 -1.37
N LEU A 51 -9.62 17.15 -1.49
CA LEU A 51 -8.65 17.95 -0.72
C LEU A 51 -8.28 19.24 -1.46
N THR A 52 -7.98 20.30 -0.73
CA THR A 52 -7.22 21.44 -1.25
C THR A 52 -5.72 21.21 -1.03
N ALA A 53 -4.86 22.05 -1.59
CA ALA A 53 -3.42 21.97 -1.31
C ALA A 53 -3.12 22.16 0.19
N GLU A 54 -3.90 23.01 0.87
CA GLU A 54 -3.80 23.25 2.30
C GLU A 54 -4.31 22.05 3.11
N SER A 55 -5.52 21.57 2.83
CA SER A 55 -6.10 20.45 3.59
C SER A 55 -5.36 19.13 3.37
N ALA A 56 -4.73 18.94 2.21
CA ALA A 56 -3.81 17.82 1.97
C ALA A 56 -2.61 17.83 2.92
N ARG A 57 -2.04 19.01 3.24
CA ARG A 57 -0.95 19.13 4.23
C ARG A 57 -1.43 18.84 5.65
N LEU A 58 -2.65 19.30 6.00
CA LEU A 58 -3.24 19.04 7.31
C LEU A 58 -3.54 17.54 7.50
N LEU A 59 -4.11 16.91 6.47
CA LEU A 59 -4.32 15.46 6.45
C LEU A 59 -3.01 14.70 6.62
N ALA A 60 -1.95 15.08 5.89
CA ALA A 60 -0.64 14.45 6.04
C ALA A 60 -0.11 14.56 7.49
N ALA A 61 -0.23 15.73 8.13
CA ALA A 61 0.19 15.92 9.51
C ALA A 61 -0.62 15.08 10.51
N GLU A 62 -1.93 14.91 10.30
CA GLU A 62 -2.75 14.03 11.13
C GLU A 62 -2.40 12.55 10.93
N VAL A 63 -2.13 12.14 9.69
CA VAL A 63 -1.68 10.77 9.36
C VAL A 63 -0.35 10.46 10.06
N ASP A 64 0.59 11.41 10.04
CA ASP A 64 1.86 11.30 10.76
C ASP A 64 1.64 11.23 12.28
N ALA A 65 0.75 12.06 12.83
CA ALA A 65 0.40 12.05 14.25
C ALA A 65 -0.31 10.76 14.70
N LEU A 66 -1.05 10.10 13.81
CA LEU A 66 -1.63 8.77 14.02
C LEU A 66 -0.58 7.66 13.98
N GLY A 67 0.66 7.95 13.59
CA GLY A 67 1.75 6.98 13.48
C GLY A 67 1.54 5.97 12.35
N ILE A 68 0.77 6.35 11.31
CA ILE A 68 0.53 5.47 10.16
C ILE A 68 1.78 5.49 9.28
N ALA A 69 2.56 4.41 9.35
CA ALA A 69 3.70 4.22 8.47
C ALA A 69 3.22 4.02 7.02
N VAL A 70 3.66 4.90 6.12
CA VAL A 70 3.34 4.85 4.69
C VAL A 70 4.53 4.31 3.93
N ARG A 71 4.30 3.34 3.04
CA ARG A 71 5.35 2.78 2.19
C ARG A 71 5.84 3.83 1.19
N THR A 72 7.15 3.87 1.02
CA THR A 72 7.86 4.67 0.02
C THR A 72 8.69 3.73 -0.88
N GLY A 73 9.16 4.22 -2.02
CA GLY A 73 9.96 3.45 -2.95
C GLY A 73 9.16 2.56 -3.90
N VAL A 74 9.82 1.55 -4.46
CA VAL A 74 9.22 0.61 -5.42
C VAL A 74 8.16 -0.25 -4.72
N PRO A 75 6.90 -0.30 -5.21
CA PRO A 75 5.88 -1.17 -4.65
C PRO A 75 6.29 -2.65 -4.77
N VAL A 76 6.37 -3.31 -3.62
CA VAL A 76 6.52 -4.78 -3.51
C VAL A 76 5.34 -5.27 -2.70
N GLU A 77 4.40 -5.96 -3.34
CA GLU A 77 3.12 -6.36 -2.72
C GLU A 77 3.08 -7.86 -2.44
N THR A 78 2.39 -8.21 -1.35
CA THR A 78 2.12 -9.59 -0.93
C THR A 78 0.62 -9.80 -0.81
N GLY A 79 0.19 -11.06 -0.75
CA GLY A 79 -1.21 -11.40 -0.49
C GLY A 79 -1.74 -10.83 0.84
N PRO A 80 -3.05 -10.56 0.95
CA PRO A 80 -3.65 -9.98 2.16
C PRO A 80 -3.61 -10.90 3.38
N LEU A 81 -3.46 -12.22 3.17
CA LEU A 81 -3.36 -13.23 4.22
C LEU A 81 -1.92 -13.75 4.39
N ALA A 82 -0.91 -13.06 3.85
CA ALA A 82 0.48 -13.50 3.90
C ALA A 82 0.94 -13.78 5.34
N GLY A 83 1.40 -15.01 5.58
CA GLY A 83 1.84 -15.52 6.88
C GLY A 83 0.75 -15.74 7.92
N ILE A 84 -0.51 -15.77 7.47
CA ILE A 84 -1.71 -16.10 8.26
C ILE A 84 -2.46 -17.27 7.59
N ASP A 85 -2.43 -17.34 6.25
CA ASP A 85 -3.13 -18.35 5.48
C ASP A 85 -2.52 -19.75 5.70
N PRO A 86 -3.27 -20.72 6.27
CA PRO A 86 -2.76 -22.08 6.46
C PRO A 86 -2.53 -22.85 5.15
N GLN A 87 -3.02 -22.34 4.01
CA GLN A 87 -2.80 -22.95 2.69
C GLN A 87 -1.64 -22.33 1.92
N GLU A 88 -0.92 -21.35 2.49
CA GLU A 88 0.23 -20.78 1.80
C GLU A 88 1.32 -21.83 1.57
N VAL A 89 1.90 -21.84 0.37
CA VAL A 89 3.05 -22.69 0.04
C VAL A 89 4.30 -22.16 0.74
N ALA A 90 4.45 -20.83 0.82
CA ALA A 90 5.52 -20.17 1.55
C ALA A 90 5.10 -18.75 1.97
N ASP A 91 5.51 -18.32 3.17
CA ASP A 91 5.34 -16.94 3.64
C ASP A 91 6.10 -15.96 2.72
N PRO A 92 5.41 -15.06 1.99
CA PRO A 92 6.06 -14.16 1.04
C PRO A 92 6.68 -12.93 1.72
N ARG A 93 6.37 -12.63 2.99
CA ARG A 93 6.76 -11.38 3.67
C ARG A 93 8.28 -11.22 3.81
N PRO A 94 9.06 -12.24 4.22
CA PRO A 94 10.52 -12.08 4.34
C PRO A 94 11.19 -11.75 3.00
N LEU A 95 10.71 -12.33 1.89
CA LEU A 95 11.23 -12.03 0.56
C LEU A 95 10.83 -10.62 0.11
N ALA A 96 9.61 -10.19 0.43
CA ALA A 96 9.15 -8.82 0.17
C ALA A 96 10.04 -7.78 0.84
N GLU A 97 10.33 -7.95 2.14
CA GLU A 97 11.22 -7.03 2.86
C GLU A 97 12.64 -7.03 2.29
N ARG A 98 13.18 -8.21 1.94
CA ARG A 98 14.51 -8.32 1.32
C ARG A 98 14.59 -7.59 -0.03
N ILE A 99 13.56 -7.71 -0.87
CA ILE A 99 13.51 -7.01 -2.16
C ILE A 99 13.43 -5.51 -1.94
N ARG A 100 12.59 -5.03 -1.00
CA ARG A 100 12.51 -3.59 -0.69
C ARG A 100 13.85 -3.04 -0.20
N ALA A 101 14.50 -3.74 0.73
CA ALA A 101 15.82 -3.35 1.23
C ALA A 101 16.87 -3.33 0.12
N ALA A 102 16.90 -4.34 -0.75
CA ALA A 102 17.85 -4.41 -1.87
C ALA A 102 17.62 -3.30 -2.91
N VAL A 103 16.37 -2.94 -3.19
CA VAL A 103 16.02 -1.83 -4.09
C VAL A 103 16.55 -0.50 -3.54
N GLU A 104 16.39 -0.28 -2.24
CA GLU A 104 16.86 0.94 -1.57
C GLU A 104 18.39 0.99 -1.51
N GLU A 105 19.04 -0.10 -1.09
CA GLU A 105 20.50 -0.22 -1.02
C GLU A 105 21.17 0.01 -2.39
N ALA A 106 20.56 -0.51 -3.46
CA ALA A 106 21.04 -0.33 -4.82
C ALA A 106 20.68 1.04 -5.44
N GLY A 107 19.94 1.89 -4.71
CA GLY A 107 19.51 3.21 -5.19
C GLY A 107 18.66 3.12 -6.47
N LEU A 108 17.83 2.08 -6.60
CA LEU A 108 17.07 1.83 -7.84
C LEU A 108 15.81 2.67 -7.95
N THR A 109 15.23 3.13 -6.83
CA THR A 109 13.99 3.92 -6.81
C THR A 109 13.95 5.07 -7.83
N PRO A 110 14.95 5.98 -7.93
CA PRO A 110 14.93 7.06 -8.93
C PRO A 110 15.31 6.60 -10.36
N ARG A 111 15.78 5.36 -10.53
CA ARG A 111 16.26 4.81 -11.81
C ARG A 111 15.21 3.95 -12.52
N LEU A 112 14.16 3.56 -11.82
CA LEU A 112 13.07 2.76 -12.36
C LEU A 112 11.92 3.65 -12.84
N GLY A 113 11.15 3.15 -13.79
CA GLY A 113 9.92 3.81 -14.21
C GLY A 113 8.95 3.97 -13.02
N PRO A 114 8.15 5.04 -12.96
CA PRO A 114 7.31 5.38 -11.79
C PRO A 114 6.19 4.37 -11.50
N LYS A 115 6.01 3.37 -12.37
CA LYS A 115 4.98 2.32 -12.24
C LYS A 115 5.56 0.92 -12.05
N VAL A 116 6.89 0.79 -12.04
CA VAL A 116 7.55 -0.51 -11.83
C VAL A 116 7.11 -1.08 -10.49
N SER A 117 6.68 -2.32 -10.48
CA SER A 117 6.15 -2.99 -9.30
C SER A 117 6.45 -4.48 -9.28
N VAL A 118 6.53 -5.03 -8.07
CA VAL A 118 6.76 -6.44 -7.80
C VAL A 118 5.58 -7.01 -7.02
N VAL A 119 5.15 -8.21 -7.37
CA VAL A 119 4.20 -9.02 -6.58
C VAL A 119 4.86 -10.32 -6.18
N ILE A 120 4.67 -10.72 -4.92
CA ILE A 120 5.13 -11.98 -4.37
C ILE A 120 3.90 -12.73 -3.85
N ASP A 121 3.56 -13.80 -4.54
CA ASP A 121 2.41 -14.65 -4.24
C ASP A 121 2.88 -15.89 -3.46
N GLY A 122 2.34 -16.06 -2.25
CA GLY A 122 2.61 -17.20 -1.38
C GLY A 122 1.83 -18.45 -1.76
N GLY A 123 0.88 -18.37 -2.71
CA GLY A 123 0.09 -19.52 -3.18
C GLY A 123 -1.02 -19.97 -2.23
N GLY A 124 -1.56 -19.04 -1.42
CA GLY A 124 -2.67 -19.32 -0.50
C GLY A 124 -4.05 -19.31 -1.18
N GLN A 125 -5.11 -19.25 -0.37
CA GLN A 125 -6.52 -19.21 -0.77
C GLN A 125 -6.87 -17.95 -1.58
N LEU A 126 -6.21 -16.83 -1.30
CA LEU A 126 -6.41 -15.57 -2.03
C LEU A 126 -5.21 -15.32 -2.95
N THR A 127 -5.39 -15.62 -4.24
CA THR A 127 -4.34 -15.45 -5.25
C THR A 127 -4.15 -13.98 -5.61
N MET A 128 -2.95 -13.65 -6.10
CA MET A 128 -2.61 -12.30 -6.56
C MET A 128 -2.73 -12.16 -8.09
N ASP A 129 -3.42 -13.08 -8.79
CA ASP A 129 -3.44 -13.14 -10.26
C ASP A 129 -4.07 -11.90 -10.92
N ALA A 130 -5.08 -11.33 -10.28
CA ALA A 130 -5.74 -10.11 -10.74
C ALA A 130 -4.87 -8.85 -10.55
N VAL A 131 -3.78 -8.93 -9.77
CA VAL A 131 -2.87 -7.81 -9.52
C VAL A 131 -1.77 -7.81 -10.58
N THR A 132 -1.83 -6.87 -11.52
CA THR A 132 -0.75 -6.69 -12.50
C THR A 132 0.52 -6.19 -11.83
N ALA A 133 1.68 -6.66 -12.28
CA ALA A 133 3.01 -6.23 -11.85
C ALA A 133 4.03 -6.49 -12.95
N ASP A 134 5.15 -5.75 -12.92
CA ASP A 134 6.26 -5.92 -13.87
C ASP A 134 7.07 -7.18 -13.57
N ILE A 135 7.16 -7.55 -12.30
CA ILE A 135 7.81 -8.77 -11.82
C ILE A 135 6.85 -9.52 -10.90
N ARG A 136 6.68 -10.82 -11.16
CA ARG A 136 5.91 -11.73 -10.30
C ARG A 136 6.80 -12.87 -9.83
N LEU A 137 6.77 -13.11 -8.53
CA LEU A 137 7.32 -14.31 -7.91
C LEU A 137 6.15 -15.11 -7.34
N SER A 138 6.03 -16.37 -7.74
CA SER A 138 4.99 -17.27 -7.26
C SER A 138 5.63 -18.45 -6.55
N ALA A 139 5.16 -18.74 -5.34
CA ALA A 139 5.55 -19.96 -4.63
C ALA A 139 5.09 -21.20 -5.40
N VAL A 140 5.96 -22.21 -5.46
CA VAL A 140 5.69 -23.50 -6.10
C VAL A 140 6.02 -24.62 -5.14
N GLN A 141 5.23 -25.71 -5.19
CA GLN A 141 5.57 -26.95 -4.49
C GLN A 141 6.62 -27.70 -5.29
N ALA A 142 7.54 -28.36 -4.59
CA ALA A 142 8.58 -29.21 -5.19
C ALA A 142 8.03 -30.58 -5.60
#